data_AF-A0A7J4DSL6-F1
#
_entry.id   AF-A0A7J4DSL6-F1
#
_cell.length_a   1.000
_cell.length_b   1.000
_cell.length_c   1.000
_cell.angle_alpha   90.00
_cell.angle_beta   90.00
_cell.angle_gamma   90.00
#
_symmetry.space_group_name_H-M   'P 1'
#
loop_
_entity.id
_entity.type
_entity.pdbx_description
1 polymer ?
#
loop_
_entity_poly.entity_id
_entity_poly.type
_entity_poly.pdbx_seq_one_letter_code
_entity_poly.pdbx_strand_id
1 'polypeptide(L)'
;MPLFKVYGDVLRAGKGVVELWVSDDPPLADLDASSSPYVKARRICLACLYEASRIGDFSPPLTVYALHPAVALEQLVLEQLLLEALNEVFANREYRMDRVRENVHKMLVKVQKGELNVKQRMVVDYLGARILVPFPFKERETSMSITVSRASKFYAFAGPVLYLLGGGQLAVASSLAELKLLSRRPVSAGIGPTWLKAVLELLERGVGEQAEKVRNTYRAVVDALLAYYYNLTSFRIEDADEAYSLLEAVSADPIAALLYPLILVREERDGRRYSPAPYSNVFFHVRRLEGVLKSLGVREKGLTDYLYLYAVTLYCSLPPQTRHNISRYHVQSPLREALNIFLDYKGVLDSKSVKRLAVDNAMSVLKRRLAPQGLSLKNDAENKIRRAIEGVLDALEPTLLALAPSKARKLAEAVLDSAYETYRILKPEACAKEGGKVKA
;
A
#
# COMPACT_ATOMS: atom_id res chain seq x y z
N MET A 1 28.90 42.64 -2.88
CA MET A 1 28.73 41.23 -3.28
C MET A 1 27.24 40.91 -3.25
N PRO A 2 26.60 40.50 -4.35
CA PRO A 2 25.15 40.37 -4.36
C PRO A 2 24.75 39.19 -3.45
N LEU A 3 23.81 39.44 -2.53
CA LEU A 3 23.25 38.47 -1.57
C LEU A 3 22.86 37.11 -2.18
N PHE A 4 22.60 37.07 -3.49
CA PHE A 4 22.31 35.86 -4.24
C PHE A 4 23.47 34.86 -4.32
N LYS A 5 24.72 35.32 -4.39
CA LYS A 5 25.88 34.41 -4.38
C LYS A 5 25.99 33.71 -3.01
N VAL A 6 25.70 34.44 -1.94
CA VAL A 6 25.64 33.92 -0.57
C VAL A 6 24.52 32.88 -0.42
N TYR A 7 23.36 33.09 -1.05
CA TYR A 7 22.24 32.13 -0.98
C TYR A 7 22.57 30.79 -1.65
N GLY A 8 23.20 30.80 -2.83
CA GLY A 8 23.68 29.59 -3.50
C GLY A 8 24.82 28.89 -2.77
N ASP A 9 25.76 29.67 -2.21
CA ASP A 9 26.90 29.16 -1.45
C ASP A 9 26.47 28.57 -0.08
N VAL A 10 25.46 29.15 0.58
CA VAL A 10 24.88 28.66 1.85
C VAL A 10 24.13 27.33 1.66
N LEU A 11 23.45 27.14 0.53
CA LEU A 11 22.73 25.91 0.22
C LEU A 11 23.63 24.74 -0.22
N ARG A 12 24.96 24.94 -0.37
CA ARG A 12 25.93 23.95 -0.89
C ARG A 12 25.46 23.23 -2.17
N ALA A 13 24.64 23.91 -2.98
CA ALA A 13 24.20 23.37 -4.25
C ALA A 13 25.36 23.51 -5.25
N GLY A 14 25.84 22.39 -5.79
CA GLY A 14 26.71 22.42 -6.97
C GLY A 14 26.05 23.23 -8.09
N LYS A 15 26.87 23.76 -9.01
CA LYS A 15 26.46 24.55 -10.18
C LYS A 15 25.20 23.97 -10.84
N GLY A 16 24.03 24.52 -10.50
CA GLY A 16 22.74 23.89 -10.76
C GLY A 16 21.73 24.18 -9.65
N VAL A 17 21.66 25.44 -9.19
CA VAL A 17 20.52 25.89 -8.38
C VAL A 17 19.32 25.93 -9.33
N VAL A 18 18.52 24.87 -9.28
CA VAL A 18 17.18 24.87 -9.86
C VAL A 18 16.37 25.85 -9.04
N GLU A 19 16.22 27.05 -9.61
CA GLU A 19 15.01 27.86 -9.60
C GLU A 19 13.88 27.35 -8.69
N LEU A 20 13.83 27.89 -7.46
CA LEU A 20 12.62 27.89 -6.65
C LEU A 20 11.70 28.99 -7.19
N TRP A 21 10.98 28.70 -8.26
CA TRP A 21 9.89 29.56 -8.75
C TRP A 21 8.54 28.89 -8.54
N VAL A 22 7.58 29.66 -8.03
CA VAL A 22 6.16 29.38 -8.22
C VAL A 22 5.84 29.69 -9.68
N SER A 23 4.93 28.95 -10.32
CA SER A 23 4.54 29.13 -11.74
C SER A 23 4.08 30.53 -12.15
N ASP A 24 3.89 31.42 -11.16
CA ASP A 24 3.36 32.78 -11.34
C ASP A 24 4.45 33.87 -11.28
N ASP A 25 5.72 33.51 -11.07
CA ASP A 25 6.84 34.46 -11.13
C ASP A 25 7.40 34.54 -12.56
N PRO A 26 7.51 35.75 -13.17
CA PRO A 26 8.06 35.91 -14.51
C PRO A 26 9.57 35.54 -14.54
N PRO A 27 10.06 34.88 -15.60
CA PRO A 27 11.44 34.45 -15.69
C PRO A 27 12.39 35.66 -15.71
N LEU A 28 13.54 35.53 -15.00
CA LEU A 28 14.56 36.59 -14.91
C LEU A 28 15.13 37.02 -16.28
N ALA A 29 15.01 36.17 -17.31
CA ALA A 29 15.47 36.48 -18.66
C ALA A 29 14.72 37.67 -19.30
N ASP A 30 13.47 37.94 -18.91
CA ASP A 30 12.70 39.09 -19.42
C ASP A 30 13.04 40.42 -18.72
N LEU A 31 13.85 40.38 -17.66
CA LEU A 31 14.22 41.55 -16.85
C LEU A 31 15.58 42.16 -17.24
N ASP A 32 16.46 41.42 -17.93
CA ASP A 32 17.69 41.99 -18.48
C ASP A 32 17.42 42.83 -19.74
N ALA A 33 16.30 42.59 -20.44
CA ALA A 33 15.91 43.35 -21.63
C ALA A 33 15.07 44.61 -21.32
N SER A 34 14.60 44.79 -20.08
CA SER A 34 13.75 45.92 -19.66
C SER A 34 14.45 46.75 -18.59
N SER A 35 15.59 47.33 -18.95
CA SER A 35 16.39 48.26 -18.17
C SER A 35 15.67 49.60 -17.91
N SER A 36 14.70 49.59 -17.00
CA SER A 36 14.17 50.79 -16.36
C SER A 36 15.05 51.17 -15.14
N PRO A 37 15.37 52.46 -14.91
CA PRO A 37 16.09 52.91 -13.71
C PRO A 37 15.30 52.69 -12.39
N TYR A 38 14.06 52.19 -12.47
CA TYR A 38 13.18 51.86 -11.35
C TYR A 38 12.98 50.36 -11.13
N VAL A 39 13.90 49.49 -11.59
CA VAL A 39 13.88 48.08 -11.16
C VAL A 39 14.20 48.05 -9.66
N LYS A 40 13.14 48.09 -8.84
CA LYS A 40 13.20 47.89 -7.39
C LYS A 40 13.95 46.59 -7.16
N ALA A 41 15.20 46.69 -6.67
CA ALA A 41 15.97 45.55 -6.24
C ALA A 41 15.09 44.70 -5.30
N ARG A 42 14.75 43.47 -5.72
CA ARG A 42 13.99 42.55 -4.88
C ARG A 42 14.84 42.25 -3.64
N ARG A 43 14.32 42.56 -2.45
CA ARG A 43 14.99 42.29 -1.16
C ARG A 43 14.38 41.03 -0.54
N ILE A 44 15.22 40.11 -0.08
CA ILE A 44 14.80 38.98 0.75
C ILE A 44 14.81 39.44 2.21
N CYS A 45 13.78 39.12 2.99
CA CYS A 45 13.75 39.50 4.40
C CYS A 45 14.71 38.62 5.23
N LEU A 46 15.16 39.13 6.38
CA LEU A 46 16.10 38.41 7.24
C LEU A 46 15.52 37.08 7.78
N ALA A 47 14.20 36.99 7.94
CA ALA A 47 13.53 35.76 8.36
C ALA A 47 13.69 34.64 7.31
N CYS A 48 13.40 34.91 6.04
CA CYS A 48 13.58 33.94 4.96
C CYS A 48 15.06 33.57 4.76
N LEU A 49 15.98 34.52 4.98
CA LEU A 49 17.41 34.22 4.93
C LEU A 49 17.83 33.26 6.07
N TYR A 50 17.29 33.46 7.28
CA TYR A 50 17.50 32.56 8.40
C TYR A 50 16.94 31.17 8.11
N GLU A 51 15.69 31.07 7.64
CA GLU A 51 15.07 29.80 7.25
C GLU A 51 15.91 29.05 6.21
N ALA A 52 16.36 29.75 5.17
CA ALA A 52 17.22 29.16 4.14
C ALA A 52 18.54 28.59 4.71
N SER A 53 19.16 29.29 5.66
CA SER A 53 20.37 28.80 6.32
C SER A 53 20.15 27.53 7.15
N ARG A 54 18.90 27.25 7.54
CA ARG A 54 18.50 26.07 8.31
C ARG A 54 18.03 24.90 7.44
N ILE A 55 17.80 25.09 6.13
CA ILE A 55 17.37 24.02 5.22
C ILE A 55 18.39 22.86 5.19
N GLY A 56 19.69 23.13 5.36
CA GLY A 56 20.72 22.08 5.41
C GLY A 56 20.56 21.11 6.58
N ASP A 57 19.99 21.57 7.70
CA ASP A 57 19.73 20.74 8.88
C ASP A 57 18.44 19.90 8.70
N PHE A 58 17.49 20.38 7.88
CA PHE A 58 16.16 19.79 7.67
C PHE A 58 15.74 19.86 6.19
N SER A 59 16.52 19.22 5.32
CA SER A 59 16.29 19.30 3.87
C SER A 59 15.05 18.51 3.45
N PRO A 60 14.17 19.08 2.60
CA PRO A 60 13.08 18.35 1.98
C PRO A 60 13.55 17.16 1.13
N PRO A 61 12.68 16.18 0.85
CA PRO A 61 11.30 16.08 1.34
C PRO A 61 11.22 15.76 2.83
N LEU A 62 10.20 16.30 3.51
CA LEU A 62 9.95 16.05 4.93
C LEU A 62 8.74 15.13 5.07
N THR A 63 8.85 14.14 5.96
CA THR A 63 7.70 13.39 6.46
C THR A 63 7.07 14.16 7.60
N VAL A 64 5.78 14.41 7.54
CA VAL A 64 5.04 15.20 8.52
C VAL A 64 4.02 14.32 9.19
N TYR A 65 4.13 14.15 10.50
CA TYR A 65 3.12 13.52 11.32
C TYR A 65 2.31 14.57 12.06
N ALA A 66 0.98 14.49 12.00
CA ALA A 66 0.07 15.48 12.57
C ALA A 66 -1.01 14.83 13.44
N LEU A 67 -1.30 15.42 14.60
CA LEU A 67 -2.23 14.91 15.62
C LEU A 67 -3.48 15.81 15.78
N HIS A 68 -3.94 16.43 14.69
CA HIS A 68 -4.95 17.49 14.65
C HIS A 68 -6.22 17.27 15.51
N PRO A 69 -6.86 18.32 16.09
CA PRO A 69 -6.46 19.73 16.11
C PRO A 69 -5.60 20.13 17.32
N ALA A 70 -5.66 19.36 18.40
CA ALA A 70 -4.97 19.65 19.65
C ALA A 70 -4.59 18.33 20.30
N VAL A 71 -3.40 18.28 20.87
CA VAL A 71 -2.86 17.10 21.53
C VAL A 71 -2.19 17.55 22.83
N ALA A 72 -2.29 16.72 23.86
CA ALA A 72 -1.54 16.96 25.10
C ALA A 72 -0.04 17.00 24.78
N LEU A 73 0.71 17.90 25.41
CA LEU A 73 2.15 18.04 25.17
C LEU A 73 2.88 16.73 25.46
N GLU A 74 2.47 16.02 26.50
CA GLU A 74 3.00 14.72 26.90
C GLU A 74 2.80 13.67 25.81
N GLN A 75 1.64 13.68 25.16
CA GLN A 75 1.37 12.78 24.04
C GLN A 75 2.25 13.16 22.84
N LEU A 76 2.40 14.45 22.52
CA LEU A 76 3.28 14.88 21.41
C LEU A 76 4.74 14.45 21.63
N VAL A 77 5.23 14.54 22.87
CA VAL A 77 6.58 14.08 23.25
C VAL A 77 6.68 12.55 23.12
N LEU A 78 5.66 11.80 23.54
CA LEU A 78 5.64 10.35 23.39
C LEU A 78 5.68 9.93 21.90
N GLU A 79 4.87 10.58 21.07
CA GLU A 79 4.81 10.34 19.62
C GLU A 79 6.13 10.68 18.94
N GLN A 80 6.81 11.73 19.39
CA GLN A 80 8.17 12.06 18.93
C GLN A 80 9.13 10.91 19.22
N LEU A 81 9.17 10.40 20.46
CA LEU A 81 10.06 9.29 20.82
C LEU A 81 9.76 8.03 20.02
N LEU A 82 8.48 7.73 19.78
CA LEU A 82 8.05 6.60 18.96
C LEU A 82 8.50 6.75 17.50
N LEU A 83 8.30 7.93 16.91
CA LEU A 83 8.74 8.24 15.56
C LEU A 83 10.26 8.15 15.43
N GLU A 84 11.02 8.62 16.42
CA GLU A 84 12.48 8.51 16.41
C GLU A 84 12.93 7.05 16.45
N ALA A 85 12.33 6.24 17.33
CA ALA A 85 12.62 4.81 17.39
C ALA A 85 12.27 4.11 16.06
N LEU A 86 11.13 4.43 15.47
CA LEU A 86 10.74 3.91 14.15
C LEU A 86 11.75 4.29 13.08
N ASN A 87 12.10 5.57 12.98
CA ASN A 87 13.04 6.08 11.99
C ASN A 87 14.40 5.36 12.08
N GLU A 88 14.91 5.10 13.29
CA GLU A 88 16.15 4.35 13.52
C GLU A 88 16.03 2.86 13.13
N VAL A 89 14.92 2.21 13.47
CA VAL A 89 14.67 0.80 13.08
C VAL A 89 14.65 0.66 11.56
N PHE A 90 13.97 1.57 10.87
CA PHE A 90 13.89 1.57 9.42
C PHE A 90 15.20 1.99 8.75
N ALA A 91 15.97 2.92 9.34
CA ALA A 91 17.31 3.26 8.87
C ALA A 91 18.26 2.04 8.91
N ASN A 92 18.07 1.15 9.89
CA ASN A 92 18.78 -0.13 10.00
C ASN A 92 18.22 -1.23 9.07
N ARG A 93 17.30 -0.91 8.16
CA ARG A 93 16.70 -1.80 7.17
C ARG A 93 15.97 -3.01 7.77
N GLU A 94 15.45 -2.89 9.00
CA GLU A 94 14.59 -3.91 9.57
C GLU A 94 13.13 -3.64 9.17
N TYR A 95 12.54 -4.59 8.44
CA TYR A 95 11.23 -4.43 7.82
C TYR A 95 10.25 -5.56 8.17
N ARG A 96 10.59 -6.44 9.12
CA ARG A 96 9.63 -7.42 9.63
C ARG A 96 8.85 -6.78 10.78
N MET A 97 7.53 -6.63 10.65
CA MET A 97 6.72 -5.94 11.67
C MET A 97 6.92 -6.45 13.10
N ASP A 98 7.07 -7.76 13.31
CA ASP A 98 7.29 -8.31 14.65
C ASP A 98 8.60 -7.80 15.26
N ARG A 99 9.66 -7.73 14.46
CA ARG A 99 10.95 -7.18 14.86
C ARG A 99 10.92 -5.65 14.98
N VAL A 100 10.17 -4.97 14.10
CA VAL A 100 9.97 -3.52 14.20
C VAL A 100 9.33 -3.20 15.56
N ARG A 101 8.25 -3.90 15.93
CA ARG A 101 7.59 -3.75 17.25
C ARG A 101 8.55 -4.02 18.40
N GLU A 102 9.25 -5.15 18.35
CA GLU A 102 10.20 -5.53 19.40
C GLU A 102 11.33 -4.51 19.56
N ASN A 103 11.90 -4.04 18.46
CA ASN A 103 13.00 -3.08 18.47
C ASN A 103 12.54 -1.69 18.93
N VAL A 104 11.39 -1.22 18.46
CA VAL A 104 10.79 0.03 18.94
C VAL A 104 10.54 -0.05 20.44
N HIS A 105 9.95 -1.13 20.94
CA HIS A 105 9.73 -1.32 22.38
C HIS A 105 11.04 -1.33 23.17
N LYS A 106 12.05 -2.07 22.72
CA LYS A 106 13.39 -2.08 23.35
C LYS A 106 14.02 -0.69 23.38
N MET A 107 13.87 0.10 22.31
CA MET A 107 14.39 1.46 22.26
C MET A 107 13.68 2.37 23.27
N LEU A 108 12.35 2.33 23.34
CA LEU A 108 11.59 3.13 24.30
C LEU A 108 11.99 2.81 25.75
N VAL A 109 12.17 1.53 26.09
CA VAL A 109 12.63 1.12 27.42
C VAL A 109 14.02 1.69 27.73
N LYS A 110 14.94 1.69 26.76
CA LYS A 110 16.28 2.28 26.94
C LYS A 110 16.22 3.81 27.11
N VAL A 111 15.36 4.49 26.36
CA VAL A 111 15.14 5.94 26.50
C VAL A 111 14.59 6.27 27.89
N GLN A 112 13.58 5.53 28.38
CA GLN A 112 13.02 5.71 29.71
C GLN A 112 14.06 5.51 30.83
N LYS A 113 15.02 4.60 30.63
CA LYS A 113 16.13 4.36 31.56
C LYS A 113 17.28 5.36 31.43
N GLY A 114 17.22 6.31 30.49
CA GLY A 114 18.30 7.24 30.20
C GLY A 114 19.53 6.58 29.55
N GLU A 115 19.42 5.35 29.07
CA GLU A 115 20.52 4.56 28.47
C GLU A 115 20.77 4.89 27.01
N LEU A 116 19.86 5.65 26.38
CA LEU A 116 19.93 6.02 24.97
C LEU A 116 19.62 7.51 24.81
N ASN A 117 20.64 8.29 24.44
CA ASN A 117 20.45 9.66 23.98
C ASN A 117 20.06 9.63 22.50
N VAL A 118 18.77 9.83 22.23
CA VAL A 118 18.28 9.94 20.86
C VAL A 118 18.71 11.28 20.30
N LYS A 119 19.40 11.29 19.16
CA LYS A 119 19.73 12.55 18.46
C LYS A 119 18.43 13.12 17.90
N GLN A 120 17.95 14.23 18.47
CA GLN A 120 16.81 14.98 17.91
C GLN A 120 17.16 15.45 16.50
N ARG A 121 16.75 14.66 15.51
CA ARG A 121 16.80 15.02 14.08
C ARG A 121 15.42 15.46 13.58
N MET A 122 14.48 15.71 14.48
CA MET A 122 13.10 16.06 14.17
C MET A 122 12.80 17.50 14.60
N VAL A 123 11.91 18.17 13.88
CA VAL A 123 11.37 19.47 14.30
C VAL A 123 9.96 19.24 14.83
N VAL A 124 9.69 19.71 16.04
CA VAL A 124 8.36 19.67 16.63
C VAL A 124 7.72 21.03 16.49
N ASP A 125 6.61 21.09 15.76
CA ASP A 125 5.72 22.24 15.70
C ASP A 125 4.63 22.05 16.76
N TYR A 126 4.92 22.56 17.96
CA TYR A 126 4.01 22.50 19.10
C TYR A 126 2.68 23.22 18.85
N LEU A 127 2.68 24.29 18.05
CA LEU A 127 1.48 25.07 17.75
C LEU A 127 0.58 24.34 16.77
N GLY A 128 1.18 23.68 15.77
CA GLY A 128 0.47 22.90 14.77
C GLY A 128 0.13 21.47 15.20
N ALA A 129 0.59 21.01 16.37
CA ALA A 129 0.55 19.63 16.84
C ALA A 129 1.16 18.65 15.81
N ARG A 130 2.36 18.98 15.32
CA ARG A 130 3.04 18.27 14.23
C ARG A 130 4.49 17.93 14.56
N ILE A 131 4.95 16.84 13.98
CA ILE A 131 6.34 16.39 14.04
C ILE A 131 6.85 16.25 12.60
N LEU A 132 7.95 16.93 12.32
CA LEU A 132 8.62 16.95 11.04
C LEU A 132 9.84 16.04 11.14
N VAL A 133 9.83 14.99 10.33
CA VAL A 133 10.83 13.95 10.28
C VAL A 133 11.56 14.03 8.94
N PRO A 134 12.90 14.11 8.92
CA PRO A 134 13.65 13.94 7.68
C PRO A 134 13.27 12.62 7.02
N PHE A 135 13.13 12.62 5.69
CA PHE A 135 12.69 11.42 4.99
C PHE A 135 13.57 10.20 5.36
N PRO A 136 12.97 9.08 5.82
CA PRO A 136 13.72 7.95 6.41
C PRO A 136 14.66 7.28 5.40
N PHE A 137 14.38 7.43 4.10
CA PHE A 137 15.20 6.88 3.03
C PHE A 137 16.14 7.95 2.50
N LYS A 138 17.29 8.13 3.15
CA LYS A 138 18.39 8.93 2.61
C LYS A 138 18.97 8.22 1.39
N GLU A 139 18.43 8.53 0.22
CA GLU A 139 19.10 8.20 -1.04
C GLU A 139 20.37 9.04 -1.17
N ARG A 140 21.36 8.54 -1.90
CA ARG A 140 22.58 9.31 -2.22
C ARG A 140 22.28 10.59 -3.00
N GLU A 141 21.07 10.72 -3.54
CA GLU A 141 20.59 11.88 -4.30
C GLU A 141 20.03 12.98 -3.38
N THR A 142 20.66 14.15 -3.46
CA THR A 142 20.30 15.40 -2.76
C THR A 142 19.04 16.08 -3.31
N SER A 143 18.21 15.38 -4.09
CA SER A 143 17.00 15.98 -4.67
C SER A 143 16.04 16.39 -3.56
N MET A 144 15.52 17.62 -3.63
CA MET A 144 14.48 18.12 -2.71
C MET A 144 13.06 17.74 -3.16
N SER A 145 12.91 17.07 -4.31
CA SER A 145 11.61 16.72 -4.88
C SER A 145 11.07 15.37 -4.40
N ILE A 146 9.74 15.23 -4.49
CA ILE A 146 9.02 13.97 -4.27
C ILE A 146 8.93 13.24 -5.61
N THR A 147 9.68 12.16 -5.76
CA THR A 147 9.57 11.25 -6.91
C THR A 147 8.54 10.15 -6.64
N VAL A 148 8.09 9.45 -7.68
CA VAL A 148 7.22 8.26 -7.55
C VAL A 148 7.85 7.22 -6.62
N SER A 149 9.17 7.03 -6.71
CA SER A 149 9.94 6.14 -5.83
C SER A 149 9.79 6.49 -4.36
N ARG A 150 10.02 7.76 -4.03
CA ARG A 150 9.96 8.25 -2.66
C ARG A 150 8.52 8.19 -2.14
N ALA A 151 7.54 8.55 -2.96
CA ALA A 151 6.13 8.41 -2.61
C ALA A 151 5.78 6.94 -2.31
N SER A 152 6.22 6.01 -3.16
CA SER A 152 6.01 4.55 -2.99
C SER A 152 6.57 4.06 -1.64
N LYS A 153 7.84 4.36 -1.35
CA LYS A 153 8.48 4.01 -0.07
C LYS A 153 7.79 4.67 1.13
N PHE A 154 7.33 5.89 0.97
CA PHE A 154 6.54 6.58 1.98
C PHE A 154 5.24 5.85 2.31
N TYR A 155 4.43 5.50 1.31
CA TYR A 155 3.18 4.77 1.57
C TYR A 155 3.42 3.40 2.20
N ALA A 156 4.53 2.74 1.85
CA ALA A 156 4.95 1.51 2.51
C ALA A 156 5.18 1.73 4.02
N PHE A 157 5.89 2.80 4.38
CA PHE A 157 6.20 3.16 5.75
C PHE A 157 4.99 3.71 6.53
N ALA A 158 4.06 4.37 5.84
CA ALA A 158 2.91 5.03 6.46
C ALA A 158 2.01 4.06 7.23
N GLY A 159 1.80 2.84 6.70
CA GLY A 159 0.99 1.81 7.35
C GLY A 159 1.50 1.43 8.75
N PRO A 160 2.75 0.93 8.87
CA PRO A 160 3.38 0.65 10.16
C PRO A 160 3.37 1.82 11.14
N VAL A 161 3.65 3.04 10.68
CA VAL A 161 3.67 4.22 11.56
C VAL A 161 2.29 4.52 12.10
N LEU A 162 1.27 4.67 11.25
CA LEU A 162 -0.09 4.93 11.71
C LEU A 162 -0.63 3.81 12.59
N TYR A 163 -0.25 2.57 12.32
CA TYR A 163 -0.63 1.42 13.14
C TYR A 163 0.00 1.46 14.55
N LEU A 164 1.29 1.78 14.65
CA LEU A 164 2.03 1.76 15.93
C LEU A 164 1.76 2.99 16.79
N LEU A 165 1.57 4.15 16.17
CA LEU A 165 1.17 5.38 16.85
C LEU A 165 -0.33 5.38 17.20
N GLY A 166 -1.11 4.46 16.60
CA GLY A 166 -2.53 4.30 16.90
C GLY A 166 -3.42 5.44 16.41
N GLY A 167 -2.92 6.32 15.55
CA GLY A 167 -3.64 7.53 15.14
C GLY A 167 -2.81 8.52 14.33
N GLY A 168 -3.39 9.69 14.10
CA GLY A 168 -2.76 10.83 13.43
C GLY A 168 -2.84 10.77 11.90
N GLN A 169 -2.22 11.76 11.26
CA GLN A 169 -2.15 11.91 9.81
C GLN A 169 -0.69 11.98 9.40
N LEU A 170 -0.34 11.40 8.26
CA LEU A 170 1.02 11.37 7.75
C LEU A 170 1.08 12.01 6.37
N ALA A 171 2.05 12.86 6.11
CA ALA A 171 2.32 13.34 4.76
C ALA A 171 3.79 13.36 4.40
N VAL A 172 4.06 13.43 3.10
CA VAL A 172 5.35 13.90 2.59
C VAL A 172 5.11 15.20 1.86
N ALA A 173 5.95 16.17 2.15
CA ALA A 173 5.92 17.46 1.51
C ALA A 173 7.33 17.90 1.12
N SER A 174 7.44 18.52 -0.05
CA SER A 174 8.64 19.23 -0.49
C SER A 174 8.73 20.61 0.19
N SER A 175 7.60 21.12 0.66
CA SER A 175 7.46 22.38 1.38
C SER A 175 6.35 22.30 2.45
N LEU A 176 6.56 22.96 3.60
CA LEU A 176 5.53 23.07 4.64
C LEU A 176 4.23 23.74 4.13
N ALA A 177 4.31 24.54 3.06
CA ALA A 177 3.14 25.17 2.44
C ALA A 177 2.19 24.17 1.77
N GLU A 178 2.69 23.00 1.36
CA GLU A 178 1.91 21.94 0.69
C GLU A 178 1.00 21.17 1.67
N LEU A 179 1.21 21.34 2.97
CA LEU A 179 0.54 20.57 4.03
C LEU A 179 -0.92 20.99 4.29
N LYS A 180 -1.48 21.93 3.51
CA LYS A 180 -2.89 22.38 3.61
C LYS A 180 -3.89 21.21 3.50
N LEU A 181 -3.51 20.13 2.81
CA LEU A 181 -4.37 18.97 2.53
C LEU A 181 -4.39 17.90 3.63
N LEU A 182 -3.52 17.97 4.65
CA LEU A 182 -3.46 16.98 5.73
C LEU A 182 -4.80 16.85 6.48
N SER A 183 -5.57 17.93 6.58
CA SER A 183 -6.85 17.97 7.31
C SER A 183 -7.91 16.97 6.85
N ARG A 184 -7.81 16.36 5.66
CA ARG A 184 -8.88 15.55 5.06
C ARG A 184 -8.55 14.07 4.89
N ARG A 185 -7.29 13.64 5.01
CA ARG A 185 -6.87 12.27 4.68
C ARG A 185 -5.86 11.74 5.69
N PRO A 186 -5.90 10.43 6.04
CA PRO A 186 -4.92 9.84 6.93
C PRO A 186 -3.50 9.88 6.38
N VAL A 187 -3.33 9.81 5.05
CA VAL A 187 -2.02 9.84 4.38
C VAL A 187 -2.06 10.68 3.09
N SER A 188 -0.99 11.44 2.81
CA SER A 188 -0.86 12.23 1.56
C SER A 188 0.60 12.49 1.17
N ALA A 189 1.01 12.29 -0.09
CA ALA A 189 2.37 12.61 -0.55
C ALA A 189 2.42 13.50 -1.82
N GLY A 190 1.30 14.16 -2.18
CA GLY A 190 1.17 14.94 -3.42
C GLY A 190 1.09 14.07 -4.69
N ILE A 191 1.90 13.01 -4.76
CA ILE A 191 1.84 11.90 -5.71
C ILE A 191 1.37 10.67 -4.93
N GLY A 192 0.41 9.90 -5.46
CA GLY A 192 -0.16 8.75 -4.76
C GLY A 192 -0.50 7.61 -5.68
N PRO A 193 -0.39 6.36 -5.20
CA PRO A 193 -0.77 5.20 -5.99
C PRO A 193 -2.25 5.25 -6.30
N THR A 194 -2.61 4.88 -7.53
CA THR A 194 -3.98 4.87 -8.01
C THR A 194 -4.86 3.91 -7.22
N TRP A 195 -4.31 2.81 -6.69
CA TRP A 195 -5.04 1.92 -5.79
C TRP A 195 -5.47 2.62 -4.50
N LEU A 196 -4.63 3.47 -3.90
CA LEU A 196 -4.99 4.19 -2.67
C LEU A 196 -6.05 5.25 -2.95
N LYS A 197 -5.94 5.92 -4.09
CA LYS A 197 -6.98 6.85 -4.56
C LYS A 197 -8.31 6.12 -4.74
N ALA A 198 -8.31 4.95 -5.36
CA ALA A 198 -9.51 4.13 -5.52
C ALA A 198 -10.09 3.67 -4.17
N VAL A 199 -9.26 3.29 -3.19
CA VAL A 199 -9.73 2.99 -1.83
C VAL A 199 -10.43 4.19 -1.21
N LEU A 200 -9.82 5.38 -1.29
CA LEU A 200 -10.41 6.61 -0.76
C LEU A 200 -11.74 6.96 -1.45
N GLU A 201 -11.81 6.84 -2.77
CA GLU A 201 -13.04 7.08 -3.54
C GLU A 201 -14.17 6.09 -3.16
N LEU A 202 -13.84 4.82 -2.93
CA LEU A 202 -14.81 3.83 -2.45
C LEU A 202 -15.34 4.20 -1.05
N LEU A 203 -14.46 4.64 -0.15
CA LEU A 203 -14.83 5.05 1.21
C LEU A 203 -15.67 6.32 1.21
N GLU A 204 -15.39 7.27 0.31
CA GLU A 204 -16.18 8.49 0.13
C GLU A 204 -17.63 8.18 -0.30
N ARG A 205 -17.87 7.08 -1.02
CA ARG A 205 -19.21 6.62 -1.42
C ARG A 205 -19.99 5.88 -0.32
N GLY A 206 -19.31 5.48 0.75
CA GLY A 206 -19.92 4.70 1.84
C GLY A 206 -21.08 5.42 2.53
N VAL A 207 -22.08 4.66 2.95
CA VAL A 207 -23.24 5.13 3.73
C VAL A 207 -22.95 4.99 5.22
N GLY A 208 -23.39 5.95 6.04
CA GLY A 208 -23.26 5.89 7.50
C GLY A 208 -23.13 7.26 8.15
N GLU A 209 -23.18 7.31 9.48
CA GLU A 209 -22.92 8.53 10.23
C GLU A 209 -21.50 9.04 9.97
N GLN A 210 -21.33 10.36 9.93
CA GLN A 210 -20.06 11.00 9.57
C GLN A 210 -18.90 10.54 10.47
N ALA A 211 -19.14 10.41 11.79
CA ALA A 211 -18.12 9.99 12.74
C ALA A 211 -17.67 8.53 12.51
N GLU A 212 -18.62 7.63 12.28
CA GLU A 212 -18.34 6.22 11.97
C GLU A 212 -17.63 6.08 10.63
N LYS A 213 -18.06 6.84 9.62
CA LYS A 213 -17.42 6.89 8.30
C LYS A 213 -15.97 7.37 8.37
N VAL A 214 -15.66 8.37 9.19
CA VAL A 214 -14.28 8.83 9.40
C VAL A 214 -13.42 7.73 10.06
N ARG A 215 -13.93 7.09 11.11
CA ARG A 215 -13.23 6.00 11.81
C ARG A 215 -12.99 4.79 10.90
N ASN A 216 -13.99 4.41 10.12
CA ASN A 216 -13.92 3.29 9.19
C ASN A 216 -13.00 3.61 8.02
N THR A 217 -13.05 4.85 7.49
CA THR A 217 -12.09 5.33 6.48
C THR A 217 -10.65 5.22 6.99
N TYR A 218 -10.39 5.68 8.23
CA TYR A 218 -9.06 5.59 8.83
C TYR A 218 -8.56 4.14 8.89
N ARG A 219 -9.39 3.24 9.43
CA ARG A 219 -9.06 1.81 9.53
C ARG A 219 -8.78 1.18 8.17
N ALA A 220 -9.65 1.44 7.19
CA ALA A 220 -9.52 0.93 5.83
C ALA A 220 -8.22 1.40 5.17
N VAL A 221 -7.86 2.68 5.32
CA VAL A 221 -6.60 3.22 4.79
C VAL A 221 -5.39 2.57 5.47
N VAL A 222 -5.40 2.42 6.79
CA VAL A 222 -4.31 1.76 7.52
C VAL A 222 -4.18 0.29 7.10
N ASP A 223 -5.29 -0.46 7.01
CA ASP A 223 -5.27 -1.85 6.55
C ASP A 223 -4.75 -1.96 5.10
N ALA A 224 -5.15 -1.05 4.21
CA ALA A 224 -4.65 -1.00 2.84
C ALA A 224 -3.13 -0.74 2.77
N LEU A 225 -2.63 0.21 3.56
CA LEU A 225 -1.20 0.52 3.65
C LEU A 225 -0.39 -0.61 4.28
N LEU A 226 -0.94 -1.32 5.28
CA LEU A 226 -0.30 -2.49 5.87
C LEU A 226 -0.23 -3.65 4.87
N ALA A 227 -1.31 -3.91 4.11
CA ALA A 227 -1.27 -4.89 3.03
C ALA A 227 -0.19 -4.55 1.99
N TYR A 228 -0.10 -3.27 1.61
CA TYR A 228 0.95 -2.79 0.71
C TYR A 228 2.35 -2.96 1.29
N TYR A 229 2.56 -2.61 2.57
CA TYR A 229 3.82 -2.82 3.27
C TYR A 229 4.24 -4.30 3.25
N TYR A 230 3.35 -5.22 3.62
CA TYR A 230 3.67 -6.65 3.64
C TYR A 230 4.00 -7.18 2.23
N ASN A 231 3.29 -6.71 1.20
CA ASN A 231 3.66 -7.02 -0.19
C ASN A 231 5.07 -6.53 -0.54
N LEU A 232 5.42 -5.28 -0.19
CA LEU A 232 6.74 -4.72 -0.47
C LEU A 232 7.88 -5.37 0.31
N THR A 233 7.65 -5.73 1.58
CA THR A 233 8.67 -6.45 2.38
C THR A 233 9.01 -7.80 1.76
N SER A 234 8.07 -8.39 1.02
CA SER A 234 8.27 -9.62 0.26
C SER A 234 9.11 -9.40 -1.01
N PHE A 235 9.04 -8.19 -1.57
CA PHE A 235 9.72 -7.79 -2.81
C PHE A 235 11.06 -7.09 -2.57
N ARG A 236 11.43 -6.80 -1.31
CA ARG A 236 12.41 -5.79 -0.85
C ARG A 236 11.91 -4.37 -1.09
N ILE A 237 11.84 -3.58 -0.01
CA ILE A 237 11.41 -2.16 -0.05
C ILE A 237 12.32 -1.29 -0.92
N GLU A 238 13.56 -1.72 -1.18
CA GLU A 238 14.48 -1.04 -2.09
C GLU A 238 13.99 -1.08 -3.55
N ASP A 239 13.23 -2.10 -3.93
CA ASP A 239 12.68 -2.34 -5.26
C ASP A 239 11.25 -1.76 -5.39
N ALA A 240 10.88 -0.79 -4.53
CA ALA A 240 9.53 -0.25 -4.42
C ALA A 240 8.99 0.43 -5.70
N ASP A 241 9.86 0.82 -6.63
CA ASP A 241 9.50 1.47 -7.90
C ASP A 241 8.92 0.48 -8.90
N GLU A 242 9.55 -0.70 -8.96
CA GLU A 242 9.10 -1.81 -9.79
C GLU A 242 7.78 -2.36 -9.24
N ALA A 243 7.69 -2.54 -7.92
CA ALA A 243 6.47 -2.90 -7.24
C ALA A 243 5.33 -1.89 -7.45
N TYR A 244 5.63 -0.58 -7.37
CA TYR A 244 4.66 0.47 -7.66
C TYR A 244 4.14 0.35 -9.08
N SER A 245 5.04 0.21 -10.06
CA SER A 245 4.70 0.07 -11.47
C SER A 245 3.86 -1.18 -11.76
N LEU A 246 4.12 -2.29 -11.08
CA LEU A 246 3.35 -3.52 -11.17
C LEU A 246 1.94 -3.34 -10.60
N LEU A 247 1.80 -2.71 -9.44
CA LEU A 247 0.50 -2.44 -8.81
C LEU A 247 -0.33 -1.42 -9.60
N GLU A 248 0.31 -0.40 -10.19
CA GLU A 248 -0.33 0.54 -11.09
C GLU A 248 -0.91 -0.14 -12.34
N ALA A 249 -0.33 -1.26 -12.79
CA ALA A 249 -0.84 -2.01 -13.92
C ALA A 249 -2.18 -2.73 -13.60
N VAL A 250 -2.49 -2.95 -12.31
CA VAL A 250 -3.66 -3.70 -11.83
C VAL A 250 -4.58 -2.88 -10.91
N SER A 251 -4.37 -1.56 -10.81
CA SER A 251 -5.01 -0.67 -9.84
C SER A 251 -6.49 -0.37 -10.05
N ALA A 252 -7.10 -0.89 -11.13
CA ALA A 252 -8.51 -0.70 -11.43
C ALA A 252 -9.45 -1.36 -10.39
N ASP A 253 -9.00 -2.40 -9.70
CA ASP A 253 -9.61 -2.86 -8.43
C ASP A 253 -8.55 -2.76 -7.33
N PRO A 254 -8.71 -1.85 -6.34
CA PRO A 254 -7.72 -1.69 -5.28
C PRO A 254 -7.54 -2.94 -4.42
N ILE A 255 -8.58 -3.77 -4.26
CA ILE A 255 -8.47 -5.04 -3.53
C ILE A 255 -7.60 -6.01 -4.30
N ALA A 256 -7.87 -6.19 -5.59
CA ALA A 256 -7.10 -7.12 -6.40
C ALA A 256 -5.65 -6.66 -6.59
N ALA A 257 -5.41 -5.34 -6.69
CA ALA A 257 -4.08 -4.77 -6.67
C ALA A 257 -3.36 -5.10 -5.36
N LEU A 258 -3.99 -4.89 -4.20
CA LEU A 258 -3.40 -5.21 -2.90
C LEU A 258 -3.24 -6.72 -2.66
N LEU A 259 -3.98 -7.57 -3.35
CA LEU A 259 -3.78 -9.03 -3.27
C LEU A 259 -2.63 -9.52 -4.15
N TYR A 260 -2.15 -8.71 -5.10
CA TYR A 260 -1.08 -9.08 -6.03
C TYR A 260 0.19 -9.52 -5.27
N PRO A 261 0.52 -10.82 -5.25
CA PRO A 261 1.64 -11.32 -4.47
C PRO A 261 2.95 -11.04 -5.21
N LEU A 262 3.54 -9.87 -4.95
CA LEU A 262 4.79 -9.42 -5.58
C LEU A 262 5.95 -10.44 -5.44
N ILE A 263 5.91 -11.28 -4.39
CA ILE A 263 6.87 -12.36 -4.16
C ILE A 263 6.96 -13.34 -5.35
N LEU A 264 5.84 -13.68 -6.00
CA LEU A 264 5.80 -14.68 -7.06
C LEU A 264 6.40 -14.16 -8.38
N VAL A 265 6.22 -12.87 -8.68
CA VAL A 265 6.90 -12.21 -9.82
C VAL A 265 8.42 -12.28 -9.66
N ARG A 266 8.92 -12.16 -8.42
CA ARG A 266 10.35 -12.24 -8.14
C ARG A 266 10.88 -13.67 -8.19
N GLU A 267 10.13 -14.66 -7.68
CA GLU A 267 10.53 -16.08 -7.77
C GLU A 267 10.76 -16.52 -9.22
N GLU A 268 9.90 -16.08 -10.15
CA GLU A 268 10.03 -16.36 -11.58
C GLU A 268 11.30 -15.75 -12.20
N ARG A 269 11.73 -14.59 -11.70
CA ARG A 269 12.92 -13.87 -12.19
C ARG A 269 14.22 -14.39 -11.58
N ASP A 270 14.23 -14.68 -10.27
CA ASP A 270 15.44 -15.01 -9.51
C ASP A 270 15.64 -16.52 -9.30
N GLY A 271 14.64 -17.36 -9.63
CA GLY A 271 14.71 -18.82 -9.49
C GLY A 271 14.80 -19.35 -8.05
N ARG A 272 14.61 -18.48 -7.05
CA ARG A 272 14.71 -18.83 -5.61
C ARG A 272 13.32 -18.94 -5.00
N ARG A 273 13.05 -19.98 -4.20
CA ARG A 273 11.84 -20.10 -3.38
C ARG A 273 11.97 -19.20 -2.16
N TYR A 274 11.15 -18.16 -2.06
CA TYR A 274 11.11 -17.27 -0.90
C TYR A 274 10.24 -17.85 0.23
N SER A 275 10.54 -17.42 1.45
CA SER A 275 9.88 -17.90 2.66
C SER A 275 8.39 -17.55 2.68
N PRO A 276 7.49 -18.47 3.10
CA PRO A 276 6.04 -18.37 2.95
C PRO A 276 5.30 -17.34 3.84
N ALA A 277 6.01 -16.51 4.61
CA ALA A 277 5.42 -15.78 5.74
C ALA A 277 4.59 -14.50 5.44
N PRO A 278 4.79 -13.71 4.37
CA PRO A 278 4.14 -12.39 4.29
C PRO A 278 2.72 -12.40 3.70
N TYR A 279 2.37 -13.36 2.84
CA TYR A 279 1.05 -13.33 2.18
C TYR A 279 -0.12 -13.47 3.15
N SER A 280 0.04 -14.26 4.22
CA SER A 280 -0.99 -14.38 5.26
C SER A 280 -1.39 -13.03 5.87
N ASN A 281 -0.43 -12.13 6.07
CA ASN A 281 -0.68 -10.78 6.57
C ASN A 281 -1.32 -9.88 5.51
N VAL A 282 -0.87 -9.99 4.25
CA VAL A 282 -1.52 -9.29 3.11
C VAL A 282 -2.99 -9.68 3.05
N PHE A 283 -3.27 -10.99 3.01
CA PHE A 283 -4.62 -11.53 2.96
C PHE A 283 -5.47 -11.09 4.16
N PHE A 284 -4.90 -11.12 5.37
CA PHE A 284 -5.57 -10.67 6.58
C PHE A 284 -5.99 -9.19 6.49
N HIS A 285 -5.09 -8.29 6.11
CA HIS A 285 -5.38 -6.87 6.03
C HIS A 285 -6.33 -6.52 4.88
N VAL A 286 -6.20 -7.17 3.72
CA VAL A 286 -7.16 -6.98 2.62
C VAL A 286 -8.56 -7.45 3.03
N ARG A 287 -8.68 -8.58 3.73
CA ARG A 287 -9.99 -9.07 4.21
C ARG A 287 -10.63 -8.11 5.22
N ARG A 288 -9.83 -7.48 6.09
CA ARG A 288 -10.32 -6.43 7.00
C ARG A 288 -10.80 -5.20 6.24
N LEU A 289 -10.04 -4.76 5.23
CA LEU A 289 -10.45 -3.69 4.33
C LEU A 289 -11.79 -4.00 3.64
N GLU A 290 -11.94 -5.20 3.06
CA GLU A 290 -13.21 -5.61 2.46
C GLU A 290 -14.36 -5.67 3.47
N GLY A 291 -14.09 -6.11 4.70
CA GLY A 291 -15.07 -6.06 5.80
C GLY A 291 -15.55 -4.64 6.12
N VAL A 292 -14.65 -3.66 6.10
CA VAL A 292 -15.01 -2.24 6.25
C VAL A 292 -15.83 -1.75 5.07
N LEU A 293 -15.40 -2.02 3.83
CA LEU A 293 -16.14 -1.63 2.62
C LEU A 293 -17.56 -2.24 2.60
N LYS A 294 -17.70 -3.47 3.08
CA LYS A 294 -18.99 -4.13 3.26
C LYS A 294 -19.87 -3.46 4.31
N SER A 295 -19.30 -3.11 5.46
CA SER A 295 -20.05 -2.39 6.51
C SER A 295 -20.56 -1.02 6.05
N LEU A 296 -19.87 -0.39 5.10
CA LEU A 296 -20.24 0.89 4.50
C LEU A 296 -21.22 0.75 3.31
N GLY A 297 -21.67 -0.47 2.99
CA GLY A 297 -22.58 -0.74 1.87
C GLY A 297 -21.95 -0.58 0.49
N VAL A 298 -20.62 -0.51 0.41
CA VAL A 298 -19.90 -0.28 -0.86
C VAL A 298 -19.72 -1.57 -1.66
N ARG A 299 -19.62 -2.73 -0.99
CA ARG A 299 -19.43 -4.06 -1.61
C ARG A 299 -20.07 -5.17 -0.77
N GLU A 300 -21.02 -5.94 -1.32
CA GLU A 300 -21.74 -6.97 -0.54
C GLU A 300 -20.89 -8.23 -0.23
N LYS A 301 -20.07 -8.67 -1.18
CA LYS A 301 -19.13 -9.79 -1.05
C LYS A 301 -17.81 -9.47 -1.74
N GLY A 302 -16.73 -9.77 -1.03
CA GLY A 302 -15.37 -9.46 -1.46
C GLY A 302 -14.75 -10.54 -2.34
N LEU A 303 -13.73 -10.15 -3.11
CA LEU A 303 -12.91 -11.10 -3.87
C LEU A 303 -12.22 -12.09 -2.92
N THR A 304 -11.80 -11.65 -1.72
CA THR A 304 -11.14 -12.54 -0.76
C THR A 304 -12.08 -13.60 -0.19
N ASP A 305 -13.38 -13.31 -0.05
CA ASP A 305 -14.36 -14.28 0.44
C ASP A 305 -14.49 -15.46 -0.52
N TYR A 306 -14.53 -15.18 -1.83
CA TYR A 306 -14.63 -16.23 -2.85
C TYR A 306 -13.32 -16.98 -3.05
N LEU A 307 -12.17 -16.30 -2.99
CA LEU A 307 -10.86 -16.96 -3.00
C LEU A 307 -10.67 -17.87 -1.78
N TYR A 308 -11.11 -17.42 -0.59
CA TYR A 308 -11.09 -18.24 0.62
C TYR A 308 -12.03 -19.43 0.52
N LEU A 309 -13.27 -19.22 0.05
CA LEU A 309 -14.23 -20.30 -0.15
C LEU A 309 -13.69 -21.35 -1.13
N TYR A 310 -13.11 -20.90 -2.25
CA TYR A 310 -12.46 -21.78 -3.22
C TYR A 310 -11.33 -22.59 -2.58
N ALA A 311 -10.40 -21.90 -1.90
CA ALA A 311 -9.23 -22.51 -1.29
C ALA A 311 -9.59 -23.50 -0.19
N VAL A 312 -10.48 -23.13 0.74
CA VAL A 312 -10.91 -24.00 1.85
C VAL A 312 -11.67 -25.20 1.33
N THR A 313 -12.63 -24.99 0.42
CA THR A 313 -13.42 -26.11 -0.11
C THR A 313 -12.51 -27.10 -0.83
N LEU A 314 -11.57 -26.62 -1.64
CA LEU A 314 -10.58 -27.47 -2.30
C LEU A 314 -9.71 -28.21 -1.27
N TYR A 315 -9.13 -27.49 -0.30
CA TYR A 315 -8.25 -28.06 0.74
C TYR A 315 -8.95 -29.14 1.57
N CYS A 316 -10.20 -28.89 1.98
CA CYS A 316 -10.96 -29.81 2.83
C CYS A 316 -11.56 -31.00 2.07
N SER A 317 -11.71 -30.87 0.75
CA SER A 317 -12.11 -31.98 -0.12
C SER A 317 -10.99 -32.97 -0.39
N LEU A 318 -9.73 -32.62 -0.07
CA LEU A 318 -8.56 -33.47 -0.28
C LEU A 318 -8.22 -34.28 0.98
N PRO A 319 -7.77 -35.54 0.81
CA PRO A 319 -7.23 -36.34 1.91
C PRO A 319 -6.10 -35.61 2.66
N PRO A 320 -5.97 -35.76 3.99
CA PRO A 320 -4.94 -35.07 4.77
C PRO A 320 -3.52 -35.18 4.22
N GLN A 321 -3.19 -36.35 3.63
CA GLN A 321 -1.87 -36.64 3.07
C GLN A 321 -1.57 -35.87 1.76
N THR A 322 -2.59 -35.42 1.03
CA THR A 322 -2.41 -34.72 -0.26
C THR A 322 -2.56 -33.20 -0.15
N ARG A 323 -3.14 -32.70 0.95
CA ARG A 323 -3.41 -31.28 1.18
C ARG A 323 -2.21 -30.36 0.95
N HIS A 324 -1.02 -30.75 1.42
CA HIS A 324 0.19 -29.95 1.29
C HIS A 324 1.07 -30.32 0.08
N ASN A 325 0.72 -31.40 -0.64
CA ASN A 325 1.47 -31.92 -1.78
C ASN A 325 0.83 -31.55 -3.13
N ILE A 326 -0.27 -30.81 -3.13
CA ILE A 326 -0.87 -30.33 -4.36
C ILE A 326 0.01 -29.24 -4.98
N SER A 327 0.27 -29.30 -6.29
CA SER A 327 1.09 -28.28 -6.95
C SER A 327 0.30 -26.99 -7.20
N ARG A 328 1.00 -25.84 -7.30
CA ARG A 328 0.42 -24.53 -7.70
C ARG A 328 -0.52 -24.66 -8.89
N TYR A 329 -0.08 -25.42 -9.90
CA TYR A 329 -0.84 -25.64 -11.11
C TYR A 329 -2.19 -26.36 -10.88
N HIS A 330 -2.30 -27.29 -9.92
CA HIS A 330 -3.58 -27.95 -9.62
C HIS A 330 -4.60 -26.99 -8.98
N VAL A 331 -4.13 -26.05 -8.15
CA VAL A 331 -5.00 -25.06 -7.52
C VAL A 331 -5.41 -23.98 -8.53
N GLN A 332 -4.49 -23.56 -9.39
CA GLN A 332 -4.72 -22.45 -10.33
C GLN A 332 -5.46 -22.86 -11.60
N SER A 333 -5.22 -24.06 -12.14
CA SER A 333 -5.73 -24.45 -13.47
C SER A 333 -7.25 -24.28 -13.65
N PRO A 334 -8.11 -24.69 -12.70
CA PRO A 334 -9.55 -24.50 -12.85
C PRO A 334 -9.92 -23.02 -12.96
N LEU A 335 -9.39 -22.19 -12.06
CA LEU A 335 -9.67 -20.75 -12.05
C LEU A 335 -9.06 -20.04 -13.27
N ARG A 336 -7.91 -20.52 -13.76
CA ARG A 336 -7.23 -20.03 -14.96
C ARG A 336 -8.09 -20.28 -16.20
N GLU A 337 -8.66 -21.47 -16.31
CA GLU A 337 -9.58 -21.83 -17.39
C GLU A 337 -10.82 -20.92 -17.37
N ALA A 338 -11.43 -20.72 -16.20
CA ALA A 338 -12.58 -19.83 -16.06
C ALA A 338 -12.26 -18.39 -16.51
N LEU A 339 -11.13 -17.84 -16.07
CA LEU A 339 -10.72 -16.48 -16.40
C LEU A 339 -10.36 -16.33 -17.88
N ASN A 340 -9.70 -17.32 -18.49
CA ASN A 340 -9.39 -17.32 -19.92
C ASN A 340 -10.66 -17.32 -20.76
N ILE A 341 -11.59 -18.23 -20.48
CA ILE A 341 -12.89 -18.28 -21.17
C ILE A 341 -13.64 -16.95 -20.98
N PHE A 342 -13.64 -16.41 -19.76
CA PHE A 342 -14.27 -15.12 -19.51
C PHE A 342 -13.66 -14.01 -20.38
N LEU A 343 -12.33 -13.91 -20.41
CA LEU A 343 -11.63 -12.88 -21.18
C LEU A 343 -11.79 -13.02 -22.70
N ASP A 344 -11.80 -14.25 -23.21
CA ASP A 344 -11.87 -14.53 -24.64
C ASP A 344 -13.31 -14.36 -25.19
N TYR A 345 -14.34 -14.63 -24.37
CA TYR A 345 -15.74 -14.64 -24.81
C TYR A 345 -16.61 -13.48 -24.29
N LYS A 346 -16.13 -12.63 -23.38
CA LYS A 346 -16.90 -11.48 -22.82
C LYS A 346 -17.44 -10.48 -23.85
N GLY A 347 -16.89 -10.45 -25.06
CA GLY A 347 -17.34 -9.59 -26.17
C GLY A 347 -18.23 -10.29 -27.20
N VAL A 348 -18.43 -11.60 -27.07
CA VAL A 348 -19.14 -12.45 -28.05
C VAL A 348 -20.46 -12.97 -27.48
N LEU A 349 -20.47 -13.32 -26.20
CA LEU A 349 -21.62 -13.88 -25.51
C LEU A 349 -22.06 -12.93 -24.38
N ASP A 350 -23.32 -13.07 -23.95
CA ASP A 350 -23.79 -12.34 -22.78
C ASP A 350 -23.08 -12.80 -21.49
N SER A 351 -22.92 -11.89 -20.53
CA SER A 351 -22.18 -12.11 -19.27
C SER A 351 -22.58 -13.40 -18.55
N LYS A 352 -23.88 -13.70 -18.50
CA LYS A 352 -24.40 -14.88 -17.80
C LYS A 352 -24.01 -16.18 -18.52
N SER A 353 -24.10 -16.21 -19.84
CA SER A 353 -23.69 -17.37 -20.64
C SER A 353 -22.18 -17.61 -20.58
N VAL A 354 -21.36 -16.55 -20.66
CA VAL A 354 -19.90 -16.66 -20.54
C VAL A 354 -19.50 -17.24 -19.19
N LYS A 355 -20.07 -16.74 -18.09
CA LYS A 355 -19.76 -17.21 -16.74
C LYS A 355 -20.15 -18.68 -16.54
N ARG A 356 -21.33 -19.09 -17.01
CA ARG A 356 -21.74 -20.50 -16.98
C ARG A 356 -20.75 -21.39 -17.73
N LEU A 357 -20.40 -21.00 -18.96
CA LEU A 357 -19.42 -21.72 -19.78
C LEU A 357 -18.05 -21.81 -19.07
N ALA A 358 -17.59 -20.70 -18.49
CA ALA A 358 -16.34 -20.62 -17.75
C ALA A 358 -16.33 -21.56 -16.53
N VAL A 359 -17.40 -21.55 -15.73
CA VAL A 359 -17.54 -22.40 -14.53
C VAL A 359 -17.59 -23.88 -14.92
N ASP A 360 -18.35 -24.25 -15.95
CA ASP A 360 -18.47 -25.65 -16.38
C ASP A 360 -17.13 -26.22 -16.88
N ASN A 361 -16.38 -25.44 -17.66
CA ASN A 361 -15.06 -25.83 -18.13
C ASN A 361 -14.04 -25.91 -17.00
N ALA A 362 -14.06 -24.95 -16.07
CA ALA A 362 -13.21 -24.97 -14.88
C ALA A 362 -13.45 -26.22 -14.03
N MET A 363 -14.71 -26.60 -13.81
CA MET A 363 -15.07 -27.82 -13.09
C MET A 363 -14.63 -29.09 -13.83
N SER A 364 -14.73 -29.11 -15.16
CA SER A 364 -14.20 -30.20 -15.99
C SER A 364 -12.69 -30.34 -15.86
N VAL A 365 -11.94 -29.22 -15.87
CA VAL A 365 -10.49 -29.21 -15.63
C VAL A 365 -10.17 -29.73 -14.24
N LEU A 366 -10.89 -29.28 -13.20
CA LEU A 366 -10.69 -29.73 -11.83
C LEU A 366 -10.90 -31.25 -11.70
N LYS A 367 -12.01 -31.78 -12.22
CA LYS A 367 -12.29 -33.23 -12.19
C LYS A 367 -11.22 -34.05 -12.92
N ARG A 368 -10.80 -33.61 -14.11
CA ARG A 368 -9.71 -34.25 -14.87
C ARG A 368 -8.38 -34.25 -14.13
N ARG A 369 -8.11 -33.25 -13.28
CA ARG A 369 -6.88 -33.16 -12.48
C ARG A 369 -6.92 -34.01 -11.22
N LEU A 370 -8.10 -34.17 -10.63
CA LEU A 370 -8.29 -34.98 -9.42
C LEU A 370 -8.40 -36.49 -9.72
N ALA A 371 -8.94 -36.85 -10.89
CA ALA A 371 -9.15 -38.25 -11.27
C ALA A 371 -7.86 -39.13 -11.28
N PRO A 372 -6.70 -38.69 -11.80
CA PRO A 372 -5.45 -39.46 -11.74
C PRO A 372 -4.95 -39.72 -10.31
N GLN A 373 -5.43 -38.95 -9.34
CA GLN A 373 -5.09 -39.09 -7.92
C GLN A 373 -6.11 -39.98 -7.18
N GLY A 374 -7.10 -40.54 -7.88
CA GLY A 374 -8.20 -41.31 -7.29
C GLY A 374 -9.16 -40.44 -6.47
N LEU A 375 -9.14 -39.11 -6.68
CA LEU A 375 -9.92 -38.16 -5.89
C LEU A 375 -11.19 -37.76 -6.63
N SER A 376 -12.30 -37.72 -5.90
CA SER A 376 -13.59 -37.25 -6.38
C SER A 376 -14.18 -36.23 -5.40
N LEU A 377 -14.77 -35.17 -5.95
CA LEU A 377 -15.45 -34.16 -5.16
C LEU A 377 -16.85 -34.66 -4.79
N LYS A 378 -17.24 -34.47 -3.53
CA LYS A 378 -18.64 -34.64 -3.11
C LYS A 378 -19.50 -33.53 -3.75
N ASN A 379 -20.78 -33.81 -4.00
CA ASN A 379 -21.70 -32.85 -4.62
C ASN A 379 -21.76 -31.49 -3.89
N ASP A 380 -21.70 -31.47 -2.55
CA ASP A 380 -21.67 -30.20 -1.79
C ASP A 380 -20.41 -29.38 -2.06
N ALA A 381 -19.24 -30.04 -2.08
CA ALA A 381 -17.96 -29.40 -2.38
C ALA A 381 -17.92 -28.88 -3.81
N GLU A 382 -18.43 -29.66 -4.79
CA GLU A 382 -18.56 -29.22 -6.17
C GLU A 382 -19.43 -27.95 -6.27
N ASN A 383 -20.59 -27.91 -5.60
CA ASN A 383 -21.47 -26.74 -5.61
C ASN A 383 -20.86 -25.52 -4.93
N LYS A 384 -20.06 -25.71 -3.87
CA LYS A 384 -19.32 -24.63 -3.21
C LYS A 384 -18.21 -24.08 -4.11
N ILE A 385 -17.45 -24.95 -4.77
CA ILE A 385 -16.40 -24.55 -5.72
C ILE A 385 -16.99 -23.81 -6.92
N ARG A 386 -18.10 -24.30 -7.49
CA ARG A 386 -18.85 -23.61 -8.55
C ARG A 386 -19.23 -22.20 -8.13
N ARG A 387 -19.87 -22.05 -6.96
CA ARG A 387 -20.25 -20.75 -6.38
C ARG A 387 -19.03 -19.85 -6.14
N ALA A 388 -17.90 -20.41 -5.73
CA ALA A 388 -16.68 -19.66 -5.51
C ALA A 388 -16.10 -19.11 -6.83
N ILE A 389 -16.02 -19.95 -7.87
CA ILE A 389 -15.52 -19.54 -9.19
C ILE A 389 -16.44 -18.47 -9.80
N GLU A 390 -17.76 -18.69 -9.78
CA GLU A 390 -18.73 -17.71 -10.27
C GLU A 390 -18.59 -16.38 -9.51
N GLY A 391 -18.47 -16.43 -8.18
CA GLY A 391 -18.26 -15.25 -7.36
C GLY A 391 -16.95 -14.52 -7.63
N VAL A 392 -15.86 -15.22 -7.96
CA VAL A 392 -14.61 -14.58 -8.41
C VAL A 392 -14.83 -13.85 -9.73
N LEU A 393 -15.53 -14.46 -10.69
CA LEU A 393 -15.84 -13.81 -11.97
C LEU A 393 -16.74 -12.57 -11.77
N ASP A 394 -17.77 -12.68 -10.94
CA ASP A 394 -18.66 -11.56 -10.59
C ASP A 394 -17.89 -10.40 -9.93
N ALA A 395 -16.99 -10.72 -9.00
CA ALA A 395 -16.21 -9.72 -8.29
C ALA A 395 -15.22 -8.97 -9.20
N LEU A 396 -14.72 -9.62 -10.26
CA LEU A 396 -13.71 -9.09 -11.17
C LEU A 396 -14.28 -8.50 -12.46
N GLU A 397 -15.47 -8.91 -12.88
CA GLU A 397 -16.07 -8.53 -14.17
C GLU A 397 -16.03 -7.01 -14.43
N PRO A 398 -16.49 -6.12 -13.52
CA PRO A 398 -16.49 -4.68 -13.77
C PRO A 398 -15.09 -4.16 -14.10
N THR A 399 -14.08 -4.67 -13.39
CA THR A 399 -12.69 -4.30 -13.55
C THR A 399 -12.08 -4.88 -14.82
N LEU A 400 -12.35 -6.15 -15.11
CA LEU A 400 -11.84 -6.82 -16.32
C LEU A 400 -12.45 -6.21 -17.60
N LEU A 401 -13.67 -5.67 -17.54
CA LEU A 401 -14.29 -4.95 -18.67
C LEU A 401 -13.70 -3.56 -18.87
N ALA A 402 -13.31 -2.87 -17.81
CA ALA A 402 -12.71 -1.53 -17.87
C ALA A 402 -11.23 -1.53 -18.32
N LEU A 403 -10.55 -2.68 -18.26
CA LEU A 403 -9.12 -2.80 -18.55
C LEU A 403 -8.84 -3.21 -20.00
N ALA A 404 -7.74 -2.68 -20.55
CA ALA A 404 -7.15 -3.18 -21.79
C ALA A 404 -6.77 -4.68 -21.66
N PRO A 405 -6.85 -5.49 -22.74
CA PRO A 405 -6.65 -6.94 -22.66
C PRO A 405 -5.34 -7.38 -21.99
N SER A 406 -4.24 -6.67 -22.23
CA SER A 406 -2.94 -6.96 -21.62
C SER A 406 -2.94 -6.73 -20.10
N LYS A 407 -3.61 -5.69 -19.61
CA LYS A 407 -3.77 -5.40 -18.17
C LYS A 407 -4.74 -6.37 -17.51
N ALA A 408 -5.83 -6.72 -18.20
CA ALA A 408 -6.81 -7.70 -17.72
C ALA A 408 -6.18 -9.08 -17.51
N ARG A 409 -5.27 -9.52 -18.39
CA ARG A 409 -4.52 -10.77 -18.22
C ARG A 409 -3.55 -10.72 -17.03
N LYS A 410 -2.84 -9.61 -16.83
CA LYS A 410 -1.96 -9.43 -15.64
C LYS A 410 -2.76 -9.48 -14.34
N LEU A 411 -3.95 -8.87 -14.32
CA LEU A 411 -4.86 -8.94 -13.18
C LEU A 411 -5.36 -10.38 -12.95
N ALA A 412 -5.70 -11.12 -14.00
CA ALA A 412 -6.11 -12.52 -13.88
C ALA A 412 -5.00 -13.39 -13.25
N GLU A 413 -3.75 -13.26 -13.71
CA GLU A 413 -2.60 -13.96 -13.11
C GLU A 413 -2.42 -13.63 -11.62
N ALA A 414 -2.58 -12.35 -11.24
CA ALA A 414 -2.54 -11.92 -9.85
C ALA A 414 -3.53 -12.65 -8.95
N VAL A 415 -4.75 -12.84 -9.45
CA VAL A 415 -5.84 -13.51 -8.73
C VAL A 415 -5.56 -15.00 -8.63
N LEU A 416 -5.01 -15.63 -9.67
CA LEU A 416 -4.59 -17.03 -9.63
C LEU A 416 -3.52 -17.28 -8.59
N ASP A 417 -2.56 -16.37 -8.52
CA ASP A 417 -1.48 -16.40 -7.54
C ASP A 417 -2.01 -16.21 -6.12
N SER A 418 -2.93 -15.28 -5.95
CA SER A 418 -3.67 -15.08 -4.71
C SER A 418 -4.45 -16.31 -4.28
N ALA A 419 -5.11 -17.01 -5.22
CA ALA A 419 -5.85 -18.24 -4.94
C ALA A 419 -4.94 -19.35 -4.40
N TYR A 420 -3.76 -19.52 -5.01
CA TYR A 420 -2.78 -20.50 -4.55
C TYR A 420 -2.20 -20.15 -3.19
N GLU A 421 -1.83 -18.89 -2.98
CA GLU A 421 -1.30 -18.45 -1.70
C GLU A 421 -2.32 -18.55 -0.58
N THR A 422 -3.59 -18.23 -0.86
CA THR A 422 -4.71 -18.43 0.07
C THR A 422 -4.86 -19.90 0.44
N TYR A 423 -4.70 -20.83 -0.53
CA TYR A 423 -4.69 -22.27 -0.26
C TYR A 423 -3.49 -22.70 0.59
N ARG A 424 -2.29 -22.18 0.29
CA ARG A 424 -1.03 -22.56 0.95
C ARG A 424 -1.01 -22.22 2.45
N ILE A 425 -1.65 -21.11 2.84
CA ILE A 425 -1.70 -20.66 4.24
C ILE A 425 -2.73 -21.39 5.10
N LEU A 426 -3.58 -22.24 4.51
CA LEU A 426 -4.59 -22.99 5.26
C LEU A 426 -3.96 -24.03 6.18
N LYS A 427 -4.50 -24.09 7.40
CA LYS A 427 -4.17 -25.10 8.41
C LYS A 427 -5.22 -26.22 8.43
N PRO A 428 -4.89 -27.41 8.94
CA PRO A 428 -5.86 -28.51 9.09
C PRO A 428 -7.13 -28.12 9.86
N GLU A 429 -7.03 -27.17 10.80
CA GLU A 429 -8.16 -26.64 11.59
C GLU A 429 -9.20 -25.89 10.74
N ALA A 430 -8.84 -25.42 9.53
CA ALA A 430 -9.76 -24.73 8.64
C ALA A 430 -10.98 -25.60 8.28
N CYS A 431 -10.79 -26.92 8.19
CA CYS A 431 -11.87 -27.86 7.88
C CYS A 431 -12.84 -28.10 9.04
N ALA A 432 -12.42 -27.82 10.28
CA ALA A 432 -13.31 -27.89 11.44
C ALA A 432 -14.24 -26.66 11.52
N LYS A 433 -13.76 -25.49 11.07
CA LYS A 433 -14.53 -24.25 11.02
C LYS A 433 -15.53 -24.18 9.86
N GLU A 434 -15.41 -25.04 8.86
CA GLU A 434 -16.42 -25.16 7.78
C GLU A 434 -17.78 -25.66 8.29
N GLY A 435 -17.83 -26.30 9.48
CA GLY A 435 -19.04 -26.79 10.13
C GLY A 435 -19.63 -25.88 11.21
N GLY A 436 -19.02 -24.73 11.52
CA GLY A 436 -19.45 -23.85 12.61
C GLY A 436 -19.18 -22.37 12.32
N LYS A 437 -20.18 -21.51 12.59
CA LYS A 437 -20.16 -20.05 12.35
C LYS A 437 -18.77 -19.44 12.66
N VAL A 438 -18.18 -18.86 11.63
CA VAL A 438 -16.90 -18.14 11.70
C VAL A 438 -17.00 -16.99 12.71
N LYS A 439 -16.27 -17.09 13.83
CA LYS A 439 -15.82 -15.90 14.58
C LYS A 439 -14.48 -15.47 14.00
N ALA A 440 -14.43 -14.20 13.60
CA ALA A 440 -13.30 -13.50 13.00
C ALA A 440 -12.08 -13.48 13.92
#